data_AF-A0A9D4BI76-F1
#
_entry.id   AF-A0A9D4BI76-F1
#
_cell.length_a   1.000
_cell.length_b   1.000
_cell.length_c   1.000
_cell.angle_alpha   90.00
_cell.angle_beta   90.00
_cell.angle_gamma   90.00
#
_symmetry.space_group_name_H-M   'P 1'
#
loop_
_entity.id
_entity.type
_entity.pdbx_description
1 polymer ?
#
loop_
_entity_poly.entity_id
_entity_poly.type
_entity_poly.pdbx_seq_one_letter_code
_entity_poly.pdbx_strand_id
1 'polypeptide(L)' 'MNCIPETECYVLDGGSLLHRLPWKKGDTYNAIAESYAYFTVRHYGQATVSFDGYEDGPSIKDNTHQDEEKT' A
#
# COMPACT_ATOMS: atom_id res chain seq x y z
N MET A 1 26.30 -11.36 21.05
CA MET A 1 25.81 -9.98 20.93
C MET A 1 25.87 -9.63 19.45
N ASN A 2 24.77 -9.86 18.74
CA ASN A 2 24.73 -9.62 17.30
C ASN A 2 24.28 -8.18 17.13
N CYS A 3 25.26 -7.28 17.02
CA CYS A 3 25.04 -5.88 16.71
C CYS A 3 24.56 -5.82 15.26
N ILE A 4 23.25 -5.88 15.05
CA ILE A 4 22.65 -5.51 13.77
C ILE A 4 22.96 -4.02 13.62
N PRO A 5 23.66 -3.58 12.56
CA PRO A 5 23.90 -2.16 12.37
C PRO A 5 22.54 -1.47 12.30
N GLU A 6 22.40 -0.35 13.01
CA GLU A 6 21.26 0.56 12.90
C GLU A 6 21.31 1.21 11.52
N THR A 7 20.93 0.45 10.50
CA THR A 7 20.50 1.03 9.23
C THR A 7 19.14 1.64 9.52
N GLU A 8 18.96 2.93 9.22
CA GLU A 8 17.66 3.60 9.24
C GLU A 8 16.71 2.89 8.26
N CYS A 9 16.10 1.81 8.71
CA CYS A 9 15.19 0.99 7.91
C CYS A 9 13.81 1.62 7.97
N TYR A 10 13.45 2.38 6.95
CA TYR A 10 12.08 2.87 6.79
C TYR A 10 11.16 1.70 6.44
N VAL A 11 10.23 1.39 7.34
CA VAL A 11 9.11 0.49 7.02
C VAL A 11 7.95 1.36 6.57
N LEU A 12 7.51 1.14 5.33
CA LEU A 12 6.45 1.89 4.70
C LEU A 12 5.18 1.03 4.60
N ASP A 13 4.06 1.60 5.02
CA ASP A 13 2.74 1.05 4.69
C ASP A 13 2.50 1.26 3.19
N GLY A 14 2.51 0.14 2.47
CA GLY A 14 2.43 0.12 1.03
C GLY A 14 1.06 0.52 0.50
N GLY A 15 -0.01 0.16 1.21
CA GLY A 15 -1.38 0.45 0.82
C GLY A 15 -1.70 1.95 0.93
N SER A 16 -1.27 2.58 2.02
CA SER A 16 -1.41 4.04 2.18
C SER A 16 -0.61 4.81 1.15
N LEU A 17 0.61 4.37 0.83
CA LEU A 17 1.44 5.02 -0.19
C LEU A 17 0.83 4.88 -1.60
N LEU A 18 0.24 3.73 -1.90
CA LEU A 18 -0.39 3.47 -3.20
C LEU A 18 -1.58 4.42 -3.45
N HIS A 19 -2.35 4.75 -2.41
CA HIS A 19 -3.46 5.70 -2.54
C HIS A 19 -3.02 7.17 -2.65
N ARG A 20 -1.81 7.52 -2.20
CA ARG A 20 -1.31 8.90 -2.20
C ARG A 20 -0.70 9.32 -3.53
N LEU A 21 -0.22 8.36 -4.32
CA LEU A 21 0.46 8.65 -5.57
C LEU A 21 -0.55 9.01 -6.67
N PRO A 22 -0.29 10.06 -7.46
CA PRO A 22 -1.17 10.44 -8.55
C PRO A 22 -1.00 9.49 -9.74
N TRP A 23 -2.00 8.64 -9.98
CA TRP A 23 -2.05 7.73 -11.13
C TRP A 23 -2.75 8.38 -12.33
N LYS A 24 -2.27 8.12 -13.55
CA LYS A 24 -3.00 8.53 -14.75
C LYS A 24 -3.91 7.41 -15.20
N LYS A 25 -5.14 7.78 -15.58
CA LYS A 25 -6.09 6.83 -16.17
C LYS A 25 -5.52 6.29 -17.48
N GLY A 26 -5.41 4.97 -17.59
CA GLY A 26 -4.82 4.29 -18.75
C GLY A 26 -3.37 3.85 -18.58
N ASP A 27 -2.72 4.17 -17.45
CA ASP A 27 -1.41 3.61 -17.12
C ASP A 27 -1.51 2.08 -16.98
N THR A 28 -0.51 1.39 -17.51
CA THR A 28 -0.40 -0.06 -17.35
C THR A 28 0.02 -0.39 -15.92
N TYR A 29 -0.28 -1.62 -15.47
CA TYR A 29 0.21 -2.10 -14.17
C TYR A 29 1.73 -1.91 -14.02
N ASN A 30 2.50 -2.20 -15.07
CA ASN A 30 3.94 -2.04 -15.04
C ASN A 30 4.37 -0.58 -14.81
N ALA A 31 3.74 0.37 -15.51
CA ALA A 31 4.04 1.80 -15.34
C ALA A 31 3.72 2.28 -13.91
N ILE A 32 2.63 1.77 -13.32
CA ILE A 32 2.24 2.06 -11.93
C ILE A 32 3.28 1.47 -10.96
N ALA A 33 3.67 0.21 -11.14
CA ALA A 33 4.64 -0.47 -10.28
C ALA A 33 6.03 0.18 -10.34
N GLU A 34 6.48 0.56 -11.53
CA GLU A 34 7.75 1.29 -11.73
C GLU A 34 7.71 2.67 -11.08
N SER A 35 6.63 3.43 -11.28
CA SER A 35 6.45 4.75 -10.67
C SER A 35 6.42 4.67 -9.14
N TYR A 36 5.73 3.67 -8.59
CA TYR A 36 5.69 3.38 -7.17
C TYR A 36 7.09 3.08 -6.62
N ALA A 37 7.78 2.08 -7.18
CA ALA A 37 9.12 1.69 -6.74
C ALA A 37 10.13 2.85 -6.84
N TYR A 38 10.06 3.62 -7.93
CA TYR A 38 10.89 4.80 -8.13
C TYR A 38 10.64 5.85 -7.06
N PHE A 39 9.37 6.13 -6.73
CA PHE A 39 9.03 7.06 -5.66
C PHE A 39 9.59 6.58 -4.32
N THR A 40 9.43 5.30 -3.99
CA THR A 40 9.90 4.72 -2.72
C THR A 40 11.41 4.87 -2.57
N VAL A 41 12.17 4.50 -3.60
CA VAL A 41 13.65 4.59 -3.58
C VAL A 41 14.11 6.04 -3.54
N ARG A 42 13.47 6.93 -4.30
CA ARG A 42 13.87 8.34 -4.37
C ARG A 42 13.63 9.09 -3.07
N HIS A 43 12.55 8.79 -2.36
CA HIS A 43 12.15 9.52 -1.16
C HIS A 43 12.66 8.90 0.14
N TYR A 44 12.84 7.58 0.18
CA TYR A 44 13.18 6.85 1.40
C TYR A 44 14.47 6.02 1.28
N GLY A 45 15.10 5.99 0.10
CA GLY A 45 16.30 5.19 -0.13
C GLY A 45 16.03 3.70 0.00
N GLN A 46 16.73 3.04 0.93
CA GLN A 46 16.53 1.63 1.23
C GLN A 46 15.36 1.48 2.21
N ALA A 47 14.15 1.34 1.67
CA ALA A 47 12.93 1.14 2.43
C ALA A 47 12.32 -0.25 2.21
N THR A 48 11.70 -0.78 3.26
CA THR A 48 10.91 -2.02 3.21
C THR A 48 9.44 -1.63 3.14
N VAL A 49 8.76 -2.04 2.06
CA VAL A 49 7.33 -1.79 1.88
C VAL A 49 6.54 -3.02 2.31
N SER A 50 5.59 -2.85 3.23
CA SER A 50 4.66 -3.91 3.65
C SER A 50 3.27 -3.62 3.11
N PHE A 51 2.62 -4.60 2.52
CA PHE A 51 1.21 -4.53 2.15
C PHE A 51 0.42 -5.42 3.10
N ASP A 52 -0.60 -4.86 3.74
CA ASP A 52 -1.55 -5.67 4.48
C ASP A 52 -2.31 -6.57 3.50
N GLY A 53 -2.52 -7.82 3.90
CA GLY A 53 -3.31 -8.76 3.12
C GLY A 53 -4.73 -8.25 2.94
N TYR A 54 -5.40 -8.69 1.88
CA TYR A 54 -6.85 -8.64 1.86
C TYR A 54 -7.37 -9.56 2.97
N GLU A 55 -8.21 -9.03 3.86
CA GLU A 55 -8.96 -9.88 4.80
C GLU A 55 -9.84 -10.82 3.95
N ASP A 56 -9.61 -12.13 4.04
CA ASP A 56 -10.45 -13.17 3.42
C ASP A 56 -11.83 -13.32 4.12
N GLY A 57 -12.20 -12.37 4.98
CA GLY A 57 -13.41 -12.37 5.80
C GLY A 57 -14.40 -11.25 5.45
N PRO A 58 -15.67 -11.35 5.91
CA PRO A 58 -16.67 -10.32 5.66
C PRO A 58 -16.15 -8.97 6.17
N SER A 59 -16.18 -7.98 5.30
CA SER A 59 -15.66 -6.66 5.59
C SER A 59 -16.52 -6.02 6.67
N ILE A 60 -15.91 -5.38 7.68
CA ILE A 60 -16.65 -4.54 8.65
C ILE A 60 -17.44 -3.41 7.93
N LYS A 61 -17.17 -3.18 6.63
CA LYS A 61 -17.90 -2.27 5.74
C LYS A 61 -19.16 -2.87 5.10
N ASP A 62 -19.41 -4.17 5.21
CA ASP A 62 -20.58 -4.83 4.58
C ASP A 62 -21.89 -4.55 5.33
N ASN A 63 -21.83 -4.05 6.57
CA ASN A 63 -23.04 -3.80 7.36
C ASN A 63 -23.79 -2.50 6.99
N THR A 64 -23.26 -1.64 6.11
CA THR A 64 -23.95 -0.37 5.74
C THR A 64 -24.76 -0.46 4.45
N HIS A 65 -24.69 -1.56 3.70
CA HIS A 65 -25.42 -1.69 2.43
C HIS A 65 -26.53 -2.77 2.43
N GLN A 66 -26.78 -3.46 3.56
CA GLN A 66 -27.88 -4.43 3.63
C GLN A 66 -29.21 -3.85 4.14
N ASP A 67 -29.23 -2.64 4.69
CA ASP A 67 -30.46 -2.02 5.21
C ASP A 67 -31.26 -1.23 4.16
N GLU A 68 -30.73 -1.05 2.95
CA GLU A 68 -31.40 -0.28 1.87
C GLU A 68 -32.10 -1.15 0.82
N GLU A 69 -31.94 -2.48 0.87
CA GLU A 69 -32.58 -3.44 -0.05
C GLU A 69 -33.71 -4.22 0.62
N LYS A 70 -34.49 -3.55 1.48
CA LYS A 70 -35.78 -4.07 1.93
C LYS A 70 -36.80 -2.96 2.14
N THR A 71 -37.29 -2.38 1.04
CA THR A 71 -38.65 -1.83 0.95
C THR A 71 -39.17 -2.00 -0.47
#